data_AF-A0A6J1FPQ8-F1
#
_entry.id   AF-A0A6J1FPQ8-F1
#
_cell.length_a   1.000
_cell.length_b   1.000
_cell.length_c   1.000
_cell.angle_alpha   90.00
_cell.angle_beta   90.00
_cell.angle_gamma   90.00
#
_symmetry.space_group_name_H-M   'P 1'
#
loop_
_entity.id
_entity.type
_entity.pdbx_description
1 polymer ?
#
loop_
_entity_poly.entity_id
_entity_poly.type
_entity_poly.pdbx_seq_one_letter_code
_entity_poly.pdbx_strand_id
1 'polypeptide(L)'
;MLFQAQTSKEKHPVAELPSSNNNGDLDGGGVRVSCYSEAINDVPVHFQIISLSKQIYVWIGCSSAKFGNLYAAAPTRPNNTVSVTSILGGSSDNAGASMARRLVLKTGLNIILASNIPKNSPMIEVAAEKMLVQKLASLGFIRPKSEGKGHLDNGFIRSESAEGDN
;
A
#
# COMPACT_ATOMS: atom_id res chain seq x y z
N MET A 1 -14.08 41.98 -43.64
CA MET A 1 -12.82 41.81 -42.89
C MET A 1 -12.84 42.88 -41.80
N LEU A 2 -12.84 42.66 -40.49
CA LEU A 2 -12.56 41.53 -39.62
C LEU A 2 -13.44 41.70 -38.37
N PHE A 3 -14.04 40.62 -37.86
CA PHE A 3 -14.51 40.55 -36.48
C PHE A 3 -13.29 40.59 -35.54
N GLN A 4 -13.32 41.39 -34.47
CA GLN A 4 -12.43 41.19 -33.33
C GLN A 4 -13.28 40.82 -32.12
N ALA A 5 -13.15 39.55 -31.73
CA ALA A 5 -13.76 38.95 -30.57
C ALA A 5 -13.03 39.41 -29.29
N GLN A 6 -13.80 39.82 -28.28
CA GLN A 6 -13.33 39.94 -26.92
C GLN A 6 -13.09 38.53 -26.37
N THR A 7 -11.86 38.23 -25.94
CA THR A 7 -11.59 36.99 -25.18
C THR A 7 -11.36 37.36 -23.72
N SER A 8 -12.42 37.17 -22.94
CA SER A 8 -12.39 37.22 -21.47
C SER A 8 -11.61 36.00 -20.97
N LYS A 9 -10.49 36.22 -20.29
CA LYS A 9 -9.81 35.15 -19.54
C LYS A 9 -10.52 34.97 -18.20
N GLU A 10 -11.53 34.11 -18.21
CA GLU A 10 -12.14 33.58 -17.00
C GLU A 10 -11.10 32.73 -16.25
N LYS A 11 -10.64 33.23 -15.10
CA LYS A 11 -9.93 32.43 -14.10
C LYS A 11 -10.93 31.46 -13.50
N HIS A 12 -10.92 30.20 -13.94
CA HIS A 12 -11.55 29.14 -13.19
C HIS A 12 -10.86 28.99 -11.82
N PRO A 13 -11.59 29.07 -10.70
CA PRO A 13 -11.03 28.71 -9.42
C PRO A 13 -10.85 27.19 -9.41
N VAL A 14 -9.60 26.74 -9.34
CA VAL A 14 -9.29 25.36 -9.00
C VAL A 14 -9.87 25.14 -7.61
N ALA A 15 -10.92 24.33 -7.52
CA ALA A 15 -11.44 23.89 -6.24
C ALA A 15 -10.31 23.13 -5.53
N GLU A 16 -9.67 23.80 -4.57
CA GLU A 16 -8.80 23.15 -3.60
C GLU A 16 -9.67 22.18 -2.80
N LEU A 17 -9.58 20.90 -3.16
CA LEU A 17 -10.01 19.82 -2.29
C LEU A 17 -9.26 20.01 -0.97
N PRO A 18 -9.95 20.12 0.18
CA PRO A 18 -9.28 20.23 1.45
C PRO A 18 -8.42 18.98 1.62
N SER A 19 -7.11 19.18 1.59
CA SER A 19 -6.15 18.19 2.05
C SER A 19 -6.32 18.08 3.56
N SER A 20 -7.33 17.33 3.99
CA SER A 20 -7.45 16.90 5.38
C SER A 20 -6.28 15.97 5.65
N ASN A 21 -5.16 16.58 6.03
CA ASN A 21 -3.99 15.91 6.54
C ASN A 21 -4.30 15.46 7.97
N ASN A 22 -5.23 14.52 8.08
CA ASN A 22 -5.56 13.87 9.34
C ASN A 22 -4.44 12.86 9.62
N ASN A 23 -3.41 13.34 10.33
CA ASN A 23 -2.57 12.49 11.19
C ASN A 23 -3.41 12.02 12.39
N GLY A 24 -4.52 11.34 12.10
CA GLY A 24 -5.34 10.66 13.08
C GLY A 24 -4.66 9.35 13.45
N ASP A 25 -4.44 9.17 14.74
CA ASP A 25 -4.06 7.91 15.37
C ASP A 25 -4.83 6.74 14.77
N LEU A 26 -4.16 5.59 14.70
CA LEU A 26 -4.67 4.33 14.15
C LEU A 26 -5.81 3.70 14.99
N ASP A 27 -6.42 4.48 15.89
CA ASP A 27 -7.33 4.01 16.95
C ASP A 27 -8.79 4.49 16.81
N GLY A 28 -9.09 5.35 15.84
CA GLY A 28 -10.48 5.69 15.48
C GLY A 28 -10.86 4.96 14.21
N GLY A 29 -11.84 4.05 14.25
CA GLY A 29 -12.31 3.20 13.13
C GLY A 29 -12.88 3.91 11.89
N GLY A 30 -12.44 5.14 11.59
CA GLY A 30 -12.79 5.91 10.41
C GLY A 30 -11.96 5.53 9.19
N VAL A 31 -12.53 5.85 8.01
CA VAL A 31 -11.86 5.71 6.72
C VAL A 31 -10.89 6.88 6.51
N ARG A 32 -9.64 6.59 6.15
CA ARG A 32 -8.64 7.61 5.78
C ARG A 32 -8.36 7.54 4.29
N VAL A 33 -8.33 8.68 3.62
CA VAL A 33 -8.01 8.77 2.18
C VAL A 33 -6.76 9.62 2.00
N SER A 34 -5.78 9.11 1.27
CA SER A 34 -4.54 9.80 0.92
C SER A 34 -4.35 9.74 -0.60
N CYS A 35 -4.34 10.91 -1.25
CA CYS A 35 -4.07 11.05 -2.68
C CYS A 35 -2.75 11.79 -2.88
N TYR A 36 -1.94 11.35 -3.83
CA TYR A 36 -0.72 12.05 -4.23
C TYR A 36 -0.34 11.68 -5.66
N SER A 37 0.51 12.51 -6.27
CA SER A 37 0.97 12.32 -7.65
C SER A 37 2.45 12.59 -7.73
N GLU A 38 3.14 11.87 -8.61
CA GLU A 38 4.57 12.06 -8.83
C GLU A 38 4.93 11.75 -10.29
N ALA A 39 5.96 12.42 -10.79
CA ALA A 39 6.48 12.17 -12.12
C ALA A 39 7.59 11.11 -12.04
N ILE A 40 7.37 9.95 -12.68
CA ILE A 40 8.37 8.89 -12.80
C ILE A 40 8.80 8.84 -14.27
N ASN A 41 10.06 9.20 -14.55
CA ASN A 41 10.57 9.32 -15.92
C ASN A 41 9.69 10.22 -16.81
N ASP A 42 9.31 11.40 -16.30
CA ASP A 42 8.41 12.36 -16.96
C ASP A 42 6.97 11.88 -17.21
N VAL A 43 6.62 10.69 -16.71
CA VAL A 43 5.26 10.16 -16.77
C VAL A 43 4.55 10.43 -15.44
N PRO A 44 3.42 11.17 -15.42
CA PRO A 44 2.67 11.41 -14.19
C PRO A 44 1.95 10.13 -13.74
N VAL A 45 2.29 9.70 -12.53
CA VAL A 45 1.68 8.58 -11.83
C VAL A 45 0.91 9.12 -10.62
N HIS A 46 -0.35 8.71 -10.53
CA HIS A 46 -1.28 9.12 -9.49
C HIS A 46 -1.55 7.93 -8.57
N PHE A 47 -1.58 8.22 -7.27
CA PHE A 47 -1.82 7.25 -6.23
C PHE A 47 -3.01 7.69 -5.39
N GLN A 48 -3.87 6.75 -5.07
CA GLN A 48 -4.94 6.92 -4.10
C GLN A 48 -4.94 5.73 -3.14
N ILE A 49 -4.84 6.02 -1.85
CA ILE A 49 -4.85 5.04 -0.77
C ILE A 49 -6.07 5.30 0.08
N ILE A 50 -6.91 4.28 0.24
CA ILE A 50 -8.05 4.30 1.16
C ILE A 50 -7.78 3.26 2.23
N SER A 51 -7.61 3.72 3.46
CA SER A 51 -7.32 2.90 4.62
C SER A 51 -8.59 2.66 5.40
N LEU A 52 -8.92 1.39 5.59
CA LEU A 52 -9.99 0.89 6.45
C LEU A 52 -9.36 0.15 7.65
N SER A 53 -10.18 -0.21 8.63
CA SER A 53 -9.72 -0.81 9.90
C SER A 53 -8.86 -2.09 9.74
N LYS A 54 -9.15 -2.93 8.75
CA LYS A 54 -8.44 -4.20 8.51
C LYS A 54 -8.07 -4.43 7.03
N GLN A 55 -8.20 -3.39 6.21
CA GLN A 55 -8.01 -3.49 4.77
C GLN A 55 -7.47 -2.17 4.22
N ILE A 56 -6.65 -2.27 3.17
CA ILE A 56 -6.19 -1.13 2.41
C ILE A 56 -6.65 -1.31 0.96
N TYR A 57 -7.29 -0.29 0.43
CA TYR A 57 -7.48 -0.15 -1.01
C TYR A 57 -6.42 0.79 -1.57
N VAL A 58 -5.79 0.39 -2.65
CA VAL A 58 -4.80 1.18 -3.37
C VAL A 58 -5.18 1.25 -4.84
N TRP A 59 -5.15 2.45 -5.38
CA TRP A 59 -5.26 2.70 -6.81
C TRP A 59 -4.00 3.40 -7.32
N ILE A 60 -3.47 2.89 -8.43
CA ILE A 60 -2.33 3.47 -9.15
C ILE A 60 -2.79 3.71 -10.59
N GLY A 61 -2.82 4.98 -10.99
CA GLY A 61 -3.15 5.40 -12.34
C GLY A 61 -2.01 6.14 -12.99
N CYS A 62 -1.94 6.05 -14.32
CA CYS A 62 -0.95 6.77 -15.13
C CYS A 62 -1.67 7.56 -16.22
N SER A 63 -1.46 8.88 -16.29
CA SER A 63 -1.90 9.88 -17.29
C SER A 63 -3.38 9.93 -17.73
N SER A 64 -4.04 8.79 -17.92
CA SER A 64 -5.41 8.67 -18.44
C SER A 64 -6.45 8.37 -17.35
N ALA A 65 -6.06 8.35 -16.06
CA ALA A 65 -6.93 7.99 -14.93
C ALA A 65 -7.80 6.74 -15.17
N LYS A 66 -7.29 5.78 -15.97
CA LYS A 66 -8.03 4.57 -16.33
C LYS A 66 -8.04 3.60 -15.16
N PHE A 67 -9.16 2.95 -14.98
CA PHE A 67 -9.25 1.78 -14.13
C PHE A 67 -8.55 0.61 -14.84
N GLY A 68 -7.49 0.09 -14.21
CA GLY A 68 -6.68 -0.99 -14.78
C GLY A 68 -7.09 -2.37 -14.26
N ASN A 69 -6.11 -3.27 -14.16
CA ASN A 69 -6.32 -4.57 -13.54
C ASN A 69 -6.53 -4.39 -12.03
N LEU A 70 -7.42 -5.19 -11.46
CA LEU A 70 -7.76 -5.19 -10.04
C LEU A 70 -7.38 -6.53 -9.42
N TYR A 71 -6.60 -6.48 -8.35
CA TYR A 71 -6.12 -7.63 -7.61
C TYR A 71 -6.58 -7.56 -6.16
N ALA A 72 -7.01 -8.69 -5.61
CA ALA A 72 -7.21 -8.85 -4.18
C ALA A 72 -6.16 -9.79 -3.61
N ALA A 73 -5.51 -9.36 -2.54
CA ALA A 73 -4.51 -10.13 -1.83
C ALA A 73 -4.83 -10.16 -0.33
N ALA A 74 -4.67 -11.33 0.28
CA ALA A 74 -4.93 -11.52 1.71
C ALA A 74 -3.93 -12.50 2.33
N PRO A 75 -3.48 -12.25 3.59
CA PRO A 75 -2.68 -13.21 4.31
C PRO A 75 -3.54 -14.42 4.68
N THR A 76 -2.94 -15.60 4.59
CA THR A 76 -3.58 -16.89 4.91
C THR A 76 -2.83 -17.53 6.07
N ARG A 77 -3.59 -18.01 7.05
CA ARG A 77 -3.09 -18.79 8.19
C ARG A 77 -3.25 -20.28 7.91
N PRO A 78 -2.42 -21.17 8.49
CA PRO A 78 -1.34 -20.88 9.44
C PRO A 78 0.02 -20.52 8.81
N ASN A 79 0.23 -20.77 7.51
CA ASN A 79 1.57 -20.77 6.90
C ASN A 79 2.14 -19.39 6.49
N ASN A 80 1.56 -18.28 6.97
CA ASN A 80 1.91 -16.90 6.55
C ASN A 80 2.03 -16.72 5.02
N THR A 81 1.28 -17.51 4.26
CA THR A 81 1.22 -17.45 2.80
C THR A 81 0.24 -16.36 2.39
N VAL A 82 0.37 -15.80 1.18
CA VAL A 82 -0.56 -14.77 0.69
C VAL A 82 -1.35 -15.30 -0.50
N SER A 83 -2.66 -15.35 -0.40
CA SER A 83 -3.50 -15.64 -1.56
C SER A 83 -3.71 -14.37 -2.35
N VAL A 84 -3.57 -14.44 -3.67
CA VAL A 84 -3.84 -13.35 -4.60
C VAL A 84 -4.79 -13.83 -5.68
N THR A 85 -5.78 -13.02 -6.01
CA THR A 85 -6.69 -13.25 -7.12
C THR A 85 -6.86 -12.00 -7.97
N SER A 86 -7.04 -12.17 -9.27
CA SER A 86 -7.40 -11.07 -10.19
C SER A 86 -8.92 -10.96 -10.23
N ILE A 87 -9.47 -9.83 -9.79
CA ILE A 87 -10.91 -9.56 -9.82
C ILE A 87 -11.33 -9.02 -11.18
N LEU A 88 -10.53 -8.12 -11.74
CA LEU A 88 -10.80 -7.49 -13.03
C LEU A 88 -9.50 -7.41 -13.83
N GLY A 89 -9.56 -7.70 -15.13
CA GLY A 89 -8.38 -7.67 -15.99
C GLY A 89 -7.42 -8.82 -15.66
N GLY A 90 -7.77 -10.02 -16.14
CA GLY A 90 -6.92 -11.22 -16.07
C GLY A 90 -6.02 -11.29 -17.29
N SER A 91 -4.95 -10.50 -17.29
CA SER A 91 -3.89 -10.58 -18.30
C SER A 91 -2.72 -11.41 -17.75
N SER A 92 -1.92 -12.03 -18.63
CA SER A 92 -0.83 -12.96 -18.23
C SER A 92 0.32 -12.29 -17.46
N ASP A 93 0.37 -10.96 -17.43
CA ASP A 93 1.30 -10.19 -16.62
C ASP A 93 0.90 -10.20 -15.14
N ASN A 94 1.66 -10.98 -14.38
CA ASN A 94 1.50 -11.15 -12.94
C ASN A 94 2.19 -10.04 -12.10
N ALA A 95 2.60 -8.94 -12.75
CA ALA A 95 3.22 -7.75 -12.15
C ALA A 95 2.41 -7.21 -10.96
N GLY A 96 1.17 -6.80 -11.23
CA GLY A 96 0.26 -6.28 -10.20
C GLY A 96 -0.10 -7.31 -9.12
N ALA A 97 -0.25 -8.59 -9.50
CA ALA A 97 -0.49 -9.68 -8.54
C ALA A 97 0.72 -9.87 -7.58
N SER A 98 1.93 -9.80 -8.11
CA SER A 98 3.17 -9.93 -7.32
C SER A 98 3.38 -8.72 -6.42
N MET A 99 3.04 -7.51 -6.89
CA MET A 99 3.05 -6.29 -6.08
C MET A 99 2.05 -6.40 -4.92
N ALA A 100 0.80 -6.77 -5.19
CA ALA A 100 -0.22 -6.96 -4.16
C ALA A 100 0.23 -7.97 -3.09
N ARG A 101 0.84 -9.09 -3.52
CA ARG A 101 1.43 -10.08 -2.60
C ARG A 101 2.50 -9.46 -1.69
N ARG A 102 3.46 -8.72 -2.25
CA ARG A 102 4.53 -8.09 -1.47
C ARG A 102 4.00 -7.05 -0.48
N LEU A 103 2.98 -6.29 -0.87
CA LEU A 103 2.36 -5.31 0.02
C LEU A 103 1.65 -5.99 1.21
N VAL A 104 0.97 -7.12 0.99
CA VAL A 104 0.35 -7.89 2.09
C VAL A 104 1.43 -8.41 3.03
N LEU A 105 2.54 -8.94 2.51
CA LEU A 105 3.65 -9.40 3.36
C LEU A 105 4.28 -8.27 4.19
N LYS A 106 4.30 -7.04 3.67
CA LYS A 106 4.86 -5.87 4.37
C LYS A 106 3.90 -5.27 5.40
N THR A 107 2.59 -5.30 5.13
CA THR A 107 1.58 -4.63 5.97
C THR A 107 0.86 -5.59 6.92
N GLY A 108 0.79 -6.88 6.58
CA GLY A 108 -0.03 -7.87 7.28
C GLY A 108 -1.54 -7.68 7.11
N LEU A 109 -1.98 -6.82 6.18
CA LEU A 109 -3.38 -6.46 5.97
C LEU A 109 -3.93 -7.01 4.65
N ASN A 110 -5.25 -7.08 4.53
CA ASN A 110 -5.90 -7.36 3.25
C ASN A 110 -5.71 -6.17 2.31
N ILE A 111 -5.36 -6.43 1.05
CA ILE A 111 -5.10 -5.38 0.07
C ILE A 111 -5.94 -5.60 -1.18
N ILE A 112 -6.60 -4.54 -1.63
CA ILE A 112 -7.19 -4.45 -2.95
C ILE A 112 -6.34 -3.46 -3.75
N LEU A 113 -5.72 -3.91 -4.84
CA LEU A 113 -4.83 -3.11 -5.68
C LEU A 113 -5.42 -2.96 -7.07
N ALA A 114 -5.77 -1.74 -7.45
CA ALA A 114 -6.05 -1.36 -8.83
C ALA A 114 -4.78 -0.76 -9.43
N SER A 115 -4.28 -1.31 -10.53
CA SER A 115 -3.05 -0.82 -11.18
C SER A 115 -3.24 -0.67 -12.69
N ASN A 116 -3.05 0.56 -13.18
CA ASN A 116 -2.96 0.89 -14.59
C ASN A 116 -1.60 1.55 -14.89
N ILE A 117 -0.53 0.76 -14.76
CA ILE A 117 0.84 1.21 -15.05
C ILE A 117 1.22 0.74 -16.47
N PRO A 118 1.86 1.59 -17.30
CA PRO A 118 2.30 1.19 -18.63
C PRO A 118 3.31 0.05 -18.56
N LYS A 119 2.98 -1.08 -19.20
CA LYS A 119 3.81 -2.30 -19.22
C LYS A 119 5.11 -2.16 -20.02
N ASN A 120 5.23 -1.08 -20.80
CA ASN A 120 6.38 -0.85 -21.68
C ASN A 120 7.63 -0.38 -20.93
N SER A 121 7.55 -0.15 -19.61
CA SER A 121 8.70 0.23 -18.79
C SER A 121 8.63 -0.41 -17.41
N PRO A 122 9.29 -1.57 -17.19
CA PRO A 122 9.41 -2.21 -15.87
C PRO A 122 9.97 -1.28 -14.80
N MET A 123 10.78 -0.29 -15.21
CA MET A 123 11.34 0.72 -14.32
C MET A 123 10.26 1.58 -13.65
N ILE A 124 9.19 1.94 -14.37
CA ILE A 124 8.07 2.74 -13.82
C ILE A 124 7.31 1.93 -12.78
N GLU A 125 7.08 0.63 -13.04
CA GLU A 125 6.41 -0.26 -12.09
C GLU A 125 7.17 -0.38 -10.77
N VAL A 126 8.48 -0.66 -10.84
CA VAL A 126 9.33 -0.80 -9.66
C VAL A 126 9.41 0.51 -8.87
N ALA A 127 9.53 1.64 -9.57
CA ALA A 127 9.56 2.95 -8.93
C ALA A 127 8.23 3.28 -8.24
N ALA A 128 7.09 3.02 -8.91
CA ALA A 128 5.76 3.23 -8.35
C ALA A 128 5.52 2.36 -7.10
N GLU A 129 5.95 1.10 -7.14
CA GLU A 129 5.89 0.23 -5.97
C GLU A 129 6.74 0.76 -4.80
N LYS A 130 7.99 1.17 -5.08
CA LYS A 130 8.89 1.68 -4.04
C LYS A 130 8.28 2.90 -3.33
N MET A 131 7.73 3.81 -4.10
CA MET A 131 7.07 5.00 -3.56
C MET A 131 5.82 4.66 -2.75
N LEU A 132 4.99 3.73 -3.24
CA LEU A 132 3.82 3.26 -2.52
C LEU A 132 4.21 2.65 -1.16
N VAL A 133 5.25 1.81 -1.15
CA VAL A 133 5.79 1.22 0.08
C VAL A 133 6.29 2.31 1.04
N GLN A 134 7.01 3.31 0.54
CA GLN A 134 7.44 4.45 1.36
C GLN A 134 6.25 5.22 1.95
N LYS A 135 5.23 5.51 1.14
CA LYS A 135 4.03 6.21 1.62
C LYS A 135 3.29 5.39 2.67
N LEU A 136 3.12 4.08 2.47
CA LEU A 136 2.49 3.19 3.44
C LEU A 136 3.27 3.12 4.76
N ALA A 137 4.60 3.17 4.71
CA ALA A 137 5.43 3.29 5.91
C ALA A 137 5.23 4.62 6.62
N SER A 138 5.23 5.75 5.90
CA SER A 138 4.95 7.08 6.48
C SER A 138 3.55 7.18 7.08
N LEU A 139 2.57 6.43 6.58
CA LEU A 139 1.22 6.37 7.11
C LEU A 139 1.07 5.41 8.31
N GLY A 140 2.12 4.65 8.66
CA GLY A 140 2.13 3.74 9.80
C GLY A 140 1.68 2.31 9.52
N PHE A 141 1.46 1.93 8.24
CA PHE A 141 1.02 0.57 7.88
C PHE A 141 2.14 -0.46 7.83
N ILE A 142 3.38 -0.01 7.65
CA ILE A 142 4.55 -0.89 7.61
C ILE A 142 5.36 -0.63 8.87
N ARG A 143 5.35 -1.60 9.78
CA ARG A 143 6.19 -1.55 10.98
C ARG A 143 7.58 -2.08 10.63
N PRO A 144 8.67 -1.44 11.08
CA PRO A 144 9.98 -2.07 11.00
C PRO A 144 9.91 -3.41 11.75
N LYS A 145 10.46 -4.45 11.13
CA LYS A 145 10.53 -5.78 11.74
C LYS A 145 11.33 -5.65 13.05
N SER A 146 10.64 -5.67 14.19
CA SER A 146 11.31 -5.73 15.48
C SER A 146 12.11 -7.03 15.50
N GLU A 147 13.43 -6.94 15.53
CA GLU A 147 14.30 -8.08 15.78
C GLU A 147 13.86 -8.71 17.10
N GLY A 148 13.50 -9.99 17.06
CA GLY A 148 13.03 -10.70 18.24
C GLY A 148 14.12 -10.74 19.30
N LYS A 149 13.90 -10.04 20.43
CA LYS A 149 14.54 -10.41 21.69
C LYS A 149 14.05 -11.81 22.05
N GLY A 150 14.92 -12.81 21.90
CA GLY A 150 14.75 -14.11 22.52
C GLY A 150 14.74 -13.91 24.04
N HIS A 151 13.56 -13.96 24.65
CA HIS A 151 13.41 -14.18 26.07
C HIS A 151 13.55 -15.69 26.27
N LEU A 152 14.71 -16.11 26.78
CA LEU A 152 14.94 -17.45 27.30
C LEU A 152 14.82 -17.37 28.82
N ASP A 153 13.59 -17.48 29.28
CA ASP A 153 13.18 -17.68 30.65
C ASP A 153 12.95 -19.17 30.84
N ASN A 154 14.00 -19.86 31.29
CA ASN A 154 13.89 -21.15 31.94
C ASN A 154 14.71 -21.13 33.23
N GLY A 155 14.18 -20.42 34.23
CA GLY A 155 14.48 -20.69 35.62
C GLY A 155 13.65 -21.89 36.09
N PHE A 156 14.26 -23.05 36.22
CA PHE A 156 13.74 -24.14 37.04
C PHE A 156 14.84 -24.62 37.98
N ILE A 157 14.84 -24.04 39.18
CA ILE A 157 15.57 -24.53 40.33
C ILE A 157 14.61 -25.45 41.10
N ARG A 158 14.97 -26.72 41.27
CA ARG A 158 14.44 -27.65 42.28
C ARG A 158 15.46 -28.80 42.38
N SER A 159 16.41 -28.72 43.30
CA SER A 159 16.35 -29.09 44.72
C SER A 159 16.92 -30.50 44.94
N GLU A 160 18.09 -30.47 45.56
CA GLU A 160 18.84 -31.53 46.25
C GLU A 160 17.96 -32.59 46.94
N SER A 161 18.35 -33.86 46.83
CA SER A 161 18.12 -34.87 47.86
C SER A 161 19.27 -35.86 47.79
N ALA A 162 20.08 -35.82 48.84
CA ALA A 162 21.11 -36.79 49.15
C ALA A 162 20.45 -38.13 49.52
N GLU A 163 21.07 -39.22 49.09
CA GLU A 163 21.08 -40.47 49.83
C GLU A 163 22.28 -41.29 49.35
N GLY A 164 23.35 -41.23 50.14
CA GLY A 164 24.29 -42.32 50.26
C GLY A 164 23.95 -43.04 51.56
N ASP A 165 23.86 -44.36 51.51
CA ASP A 165 24.27 -45.22 52.62
C ASP A 165 24.57 -46.63 52.08
N ASN A 166 25.85 -46.97 52.24
CA ASN A 166 26.48 -48.28 52.48
C ASN A 166 25.99 -49.54 51.74
#